data_AF-A0A2E1YTE4-F1
#
_entry.id   AF-A0A2E1YTE4-F1
#
_cell.length_a   1.000
_cell.length_b   1.000
_cell.length_c   1.000
_cell.angle_alpha   90.00
_cell.angle_beta   90.00
_cell.angle_gamma   90.00
#
_symmetry.space_group_name_H-M   'P 1'
#
loop_
_entity.id
_entity.type
_entity.pdbx_description
1 polymer ?
#
loop_
_entity_poly.entity_id
_entity_poly.type
_entity_poly.pdbx_seq_one_letter_code
_entity_poly.pdbx_strand_id
1 'polypeptide(L)' 'MNKQIIKFINIGERTNVTGSAKFKKLIMEGNFEEAVSIAKDQIENGAQIIDINMDEGLLDSE' A
#
# COMPACT_ATOMS: atom_id res chain seq x y z
N MET A 1 -8.29 -31.91 0.37
CA MET A 1 -8.52 -30.48 0.05
C MET A 1 -7.80 -30.18 -1.25
N ASN A 2 -8.52 -29.80 -2.31
CA ASN A 2 -7.86 -29.32 -3.53
C ASN A 2 -7.24 -27.97 -3.22
N LYS A 3 -5.90 -27.92 -3.20
CA LYS A 3 -5.16 -26.67 -3.01
C LYS A 3 -5.34 -25.86 -4.30
N GLN A 4 -6.16 -24.83 -4.26
CA GLN A 4 -6.32 -23.93 -5.38
C GLN A 4 -5.00 -23.20 -5.59
N ILE A 5 -4.31 -23.51 -6.69
CA ILE A 5 -3.06 -22.86 -7.06
C ILE A 5 -3.43 -21.51 -7.68
N ILE A 6 -3.19 -20.43 -6.92
CA ILE A 6 -3.30 -19.07 -7.43
C ILE A 6 -2.14 -18.85 -8.40
N LYS A 7 -2.44 -18.64 -9.69
CA LYS A 7 -1.43 -18.54 -10.76
C LYS A 7 -0.76 -17.16 -10.82
N PHE A 8 -1.45 -16.12 -10.34
CA PHE A 8 -0.95 -14.75 -10.32
C PHE A 8 -1.44 -14.04 -9.06
N ILE A 9 -0.54 -13.29 -8.42
CA ILE A 9 -0.83 -12.54 -7.19
C ILE A 9 -0.55 -11.06 -7.46
N ASN A 10 -1.61 -10.26 -7.49
CA ASN A 10 -1.53 -8.82 -7.49
C ASN A 10 -1.13 -8.34 -6.09
N ILE A 11 -0.05 -7.57 -6.01
CA ILE A 11 0.38 -6.87 -4.80
C ILE A 11 0.01 -5.40 -4.99
N GLY A 12 -0.84 -4.88 -4.11
CA GLY A 12 -1.20 -3.47 -4.10
C GLY A 12 -0.06 -2.60 -3.57
N GLU A 13 0.45 -1.69 -4.38
CA GLU A 13 1.64 -0.86 -4.11
C GLU A 13 1.33 0.54 -3.56
N ARG A 14 0.06 0.98 -3.55
CA ARG A 14 -0.30 2.40 -3.33
C ARG A 14 -0.20 2.86 -1.87
N THR A 15 -0.01 1.93 -0.94
CA THR A 15 0.22 2.13 0.49
C THR A 15 1.73 2.29 0.78
N ASN A 16 2.35 3.21 0.06
CA ASN A 16 3.79 3.45 0.07
C ASN A 16 4.07 4.95 0.20
N VAL A 17 4.69 5.37 1.30
CA VAL A 17 5.00 6.78 1.59
C VAL A 17 5.97 7.39 0.57
N THR A 18 6.94 6.62 0.07
CA THR A 18 7.87 7.09 -0.97
C THR A 18 7.18 7.16 -2.35
N GLY A 19 6.32 6.19 -2.67
CA GLY A 19 5.75 6.00 -4.01
C GLY A 19 4.37 6.64 -4.26
N SER A 20 3.65 7.05 -3.21
CA SER A 20 2.28 7.55 -3.31
C SER A 20 2.12 8.88 -2.59
N ALA A 21 2.00 9.97 -3.37
CA ALA A 21 1.80 11.31 -2.82
C ALA A 21 0.52 11.42 -1.95
N LYS A 22 -0.57 10.73 -2.35
CA LYS A 22 -1.81 10.70 -1.56
C LYS A 22 -1.57 9.99 -0.22
N PHE A 23 -0.95 8.81 -0.24
CA PHE A 23 -0.70 8.05 0.99
C PHE A 23 0.27 8.79 1.92
N LYS A 24 1.38 9.32 1.37
CA LYS A 24 2.33 10.17 2.12
C LYS A 24 1.62 11.30 2.86
N LYS A 25 0.78 12.07 2.16
CA LYS A 25 0.03 13.19 2.76
C LYS A 25 -0.80 12.72 3.95
N LEU A 26 -1.58 11.65 3.79
CA LEU A 26 -2.46 11.14 4.84
C LEU A 26 -1.69 10.64 6.05
N ILE A 27 -0.56 9.96 5.84
CA ILE A 27 0.32 9.49 6.92
C ILE A 27 0.93 10.68 7.67
N MET A 28 1.44 11.70 6.97
CA MET A 28 2.01 12.91 7.59
C MET A 28 0.97 13.73 8.36
N GLU A 29 -0.28 13.76 7.88
CA GLU A 29 -1.40 14.43 8.55
C GLU A 29 -2.03 13.58 9.68
N GLY A 30 -1.56 12.35 9.90
CA GLY A 30 -2.12 11.43 10.90
C GLY A 30 -3.52 10.92 10.55
N ASN A 31 -3.98 11.09 9.31
CA ASN A 31 -5.29 10.66 8.84
C ASN A 31 -5.27 9.18 8.43
N PHE A 32 -5.13 8.30 9.43
CA PHE A 32 -5.01 6.87 9.20
C PHE A 32 -6.29 6.20 8.69
N GLU A 33 -7.47 6.77 8.99
CA GLU A 33 -8.74 6.22 8.52
C GLU A 33 -8.86 6.28 6.98
N GLU A 34 -8.53 7.44 6.41
CA GLU A 34 -8.45 7.60 4.95
C GLU A 34 -7.21 6.92 4.35
N ALA A 35 -6.12 6.74 5.11
CA ALA A 35 -5.00 5.92 4.63
C ALA A 35 -5.39 4.44 4.48
N VAL A 36 -6.24 3.92 5.38
CA VAL A 36 -6.80 2.56 5.30
C VAL A 36 -7.78 2.42 4.13
N SER A 37 -8.50 3.47 3.75
CA SER A 37 -9.39 3.41 2.58
C SER A 37 -8.61 3.14 1.29
N ILE A 38 -7.39 3.68 1.15
CA ILE A 38 -6.50 3.36 0.02
C ILE A 38 -6.16 1.86 -0.05
N ALA A 39 -5.94 1.20 1.10
CA ALA A 39 -5.72 -0.25 1.13
C ALA A 39 -6.99 -1.02 0.72
N LYS A 40 -8.16 -0.60 1.22
CA LYS A 40 -9.46 -1.21 0.89
C LYS A 40 -9.75 -1.11 -0.61
N ASP A 41 -9.57 0.07 -1.19
CA ASP A 41 -9.76 0.29 -2.63
C ASP A 41 -8.89 -0.65 -3.46
N GLN A 42 -7.65 -0.93 -3.04
CA GLN A 42 -6.78 -1.88 -3.74
C GLN A 42 -7.30 -3.32 -3.65
N ILE A 43 -7.84 -3.73 -2.49
CA ILE A 43 -8.47 -5.05 -2.31
C ILE A 43 -9.69 -5.18 -3.21
N GLU A 44 -10.56 -4.16 -3.23
CA GLU A 44 -11.76 -4.12 -4.08
C GLU A 44 -11.40 -4.17 -5.58
N ASN A 45 -10.24 -3.63 -5.95
CA ASN A 45 -9.70 -3.68 -7.31
C ASN A 45 -8.84 -4.92 -7.60
N GLY A 46 -8.84 -5.93 -6.72
CA GLY A 46 -8.27 -7.24 -6.99
C GLY A 46 -6.84 -7.47 -6.47
N ALA A 47 -6.31 -6.59 -5.63
CA ALA A 47 -5.09 -6.87 -4.88
C ALA A 47 -5.35 -7.98 -3.85
N GLN A 48 -4.49 -9.00 -3.85
CA GLN A 48 -4.58 -10.13 -2.92
C GLN A 48 -3.68 -9.93 -1.71
N ILE A 49 -2.62 -9.14 -1.88
CA ILE A 49 -1.68 -8.72 -0.85
C ILE A 49 -1.54 -7.20 -0.97
N ILE A 50 -1.35 -6.53 0.14
CA ILE A 50 -1.05 -5.09 0.20
C ILE A 50 0.39 -4.93 0.69
N ASP A 51 1.22 -4.23 -0.08
CA ASP A 51 2.54 -3.81 0.33
C ASP A 51 2.46 -2.56 1.20
N ILE A 52 3.20 -2.50 2.31
CA ILE A 52 3.21 -1.35 3.21
C ILE A 52 4.63 -0.82 3.31
N ASN A 53 4.85 0.39 2.79
CA ASN A 53 6.11 1.09 2.94
C ASN A 53 5.88 2.43 3.66
N MET A 54 6.51 2.59 4.82
CA MET A 54 6.43 3.77 5.67
C MET A 54 7.68 4.64 5.62
N ASP A 55 8.66 4.29 4.80
CA ASP A 55 9.87 5.05 4.63
C ASP A 55 9.57 6.29 3.79
N GLU A 56 9.99 7.47 4.26
CA GLU A 56 9.83 8.75 3.54
C GLU A 56 10.94 9.01 2.49
N GLY A 57 11.85 8.05 2.34
CA GLY A 57 13.04 8.11 1.49
C GLY A 57 14.31 8.23 2.34
N LEU A 58 15.15 7.20 2.31
CA LEU A 58 16.57 7.30 2.66
C LEU A 58 17.31 8.02 1.52
N LEU A 59 17.15 9.34 1.42
CA LEU A 59 17.95 10.20 0.54
C LEU A 59 18.35 11.52 1.22
N ASP A 60 18.55 11.50 2.53
CA ASP A 60 19.47 12.45 3.17
C ASP A 60 20.88 11.86 3.03
N SER A 61 21.46 12.02 1.84
CA SER A 61 22.90 11.86 1.64
C SER A 61 23.59 13.11 2.20
N GLU A 62 24.03 13.05 3.46
CA GLU A 62 25.12 13.91 3.95
C GLU A 62 26.48 13.41 3.44
#